data_AF-A0A3D3SU63-F1
#
_entry.id   AF-A0A3D3SU63-F1
#
_cell.length_a   1.000
_cell.length_b   1.000
_cell.length_c   1.000
_cell.angle_alpha   90.00
_cell.angle_beta   90.00
_cell.angle_gamma   90.00
#
_symmetry.space_group_name_H-M   'P 1'
#
loop_
_entity.id
_entity.type
_entity.pdbx_description
1 polymer ?
#
loop_
_entity_poly.entity_id
_entity_poly.type
_entity_poly.pdbx_seq_one_letter_code
_entity_poly.pdbx_strand_id
1 'polypeptide(L)' 'LQYPVEEITIAGNLLEMFSGIEAMGDDLYCRGAKTSGSLLINRMMIAGC' A
#
# COMPACT_ATOMS: atom_id res chain seq x y z
N LEU A 1 16.75 -1.12 -4.12
CA LEU A 1 16.10 -0.28 -5.16
C LEU A 1 16.70 -0.68 -6.50
N GLN A 2 15.96 -1.40 -7.33
CA GLN A 2 16.52 -2.12 -8.48
C GLN A 2 16.27 -1.39 -9.81
N TYR A 3 15.07 -0.83 -10.03
CA TYR A 3 14.67 -0.01 -11.19
C TYR A 3 13.26 0.56 -10.95
N PRO A 4 12.86 1.67 -11.62
CA PRO A 4 11.47 2.16 -11.58
C PRO A 4 10.50 1.13 -12.20
N VAL A 5 9.29 1.04 -11.65
CA VAL A 5 8.22 0.16 -12.15
C VAL A 5 7.03 1.03 -12.55
N GLU A 6 6.48 0.76 -13.73
CA GLU A 6 5.33 1.46 -14.32
C GLU A 6 4.35 0.45 -14.93
N GLU A 7 3.16 0.93 -15.31
CA GLU A 7 2.09 0.14 -15.96
C GLU A 7 1.59 -1.11 -15.19
N ILE A 8 1.65 -1.08 -13.86
CA ILE A 8 1.08 -2.13 -13.00
C ILE A 8 -0.30 -1.73 -12.44
N THR A 9 -1.17 -2.72 -12.27
CA THR A 9 -2.46 -2.61 -11.60
C THR A 9 -2.47 -3.49 -10.35
N ILE A 10 -2.93 -2.95 -9.23
CA ILE A 10 -3.14 -3.69 -7.98
C ILE A 10 -4.63 -3.99 -7.83
N ALA A 11 -4.98 -5.26 -7.63
CA ALA A 11 -6.36 -5.69 -7.39
C ALA A 11 -6.46 -6.49 -6.07
N GLY A 12 -7.62 -6.42 -5.42
CA GLY A 12 -7.86 -7.16 -4.17
C GLY A 12 -9.15 -6.79 -3.46
N ASN A 13 -9.52 -7.58 -2.46
CA ASN A 13 -10.61 -7.27 -1.55
C ASN A 13 -10.11 -6.35 -0.42
N LEU A 14 -10.81 -5.25 -0.14
CA LEU A 14 -10.41 -4.30 0.89
C LEU A 14 -10.32 -4.92 2.30
N LEU A 15 -11.22 -5.84 2.67
CA LEU A 15 -11.19 -6.48 3.99
C LEU A 15 -9.93 -7.33 4.17
N GLU A 16 -9.51 -8.03 3.13
CA GLU A 16 -8.27 -8.82 3.14
C GLU A 16 -7.04 -7.90 3.17
N MET A 17 -7.07 -6.82 2.39
CA MET A 17 -5.97 -5.83 2.38
C MET A 17 -5.79 -5.19 3.76
N PHE A 18 -6.88 -4.80 4.44
CA PHE A 18 -6.79 -4.26 5.80
C PHE A 18 -6.34 -5.29 6.83
N SER A 19 -6.79 -6.54 6.69
CA SER A 19 -6.35 -7.65 7.57
C SER A 19 -4.89 -8.04 7.34
N GLY A 20 -4.34 -7.73 6.17
CA GLY A 20 -2.95 -8.02 5.79
C GLY A 20 -1.95 -6.91 6.10
N ILE A 21 -2.34 -5.85 6.84
CA ILE A 21 -1.42 -4.80 7.28
C ILE A 21 -0.50 -5.37 8.38
N GLU A 22 0.81 -5.40 8.12
CA GLU A 22 1.81 -5.92 9.06
C GLU A 22 2.46 -4.80 9.88
N ALA A 23 2.61 -3.61 9.29
CA ALA A 23 3.22 -2.47 9.96
C ALA A 23 2.70 -1.14 9.40
N MET A 24 2.78 -0.11 10.25
CA MET A 24 2.57 1.29 9.89
C MET A 24 3.86 2.08 10.17
N GLY A 25 4.29 2.87 9.20
CA GLY A 25 5.42 3.78 9.34
C GLY A 25 5.08 5.03 10.16
N ASP A 26 6.09 5.63 10.78
CA ASP A 26 5.99 6.90 11.53
C ASP A 26 6.07 8.14 10.60
N ASP A 27 6.06 7.92 9.29
CA ASP A 27 6.07 8.95 8.25
C ASP A 27 4.66 9.52 8.02
N LEU A 28 4.13 10.16 9.06
CA LEU A 28 2.76 10.66 9.09
C LEU A 28 2.54 11.80 8.08
N TYR A 29 1.68 11.54 7.11
CA TYR A 29 1.11 12.55 6.24
C TYR A 29 -0.19 13.10 6.84
N CYS A 30 -0.11 14.29 7.44
CA CYS A 30 -1.19 14.94 8.18
C CYS A 30 -1.82 16.14 7.45
N ARG A 31 -1.70 16.21 6.10
CA ARG A 31 -2.22 17.36 5.36
C ARG A 31 -3.72 17.21 5.09
N GLY A 32 -4.53 17.98 5.82
CA GLY A 32 -6.00 18.00 5.68
C GLY A 32 -6.69 17.27 6.83
N ALA A 33 -7.88 16.72 6.59
CA ALA A 33 -8.70 16.07 7.62
C ALA A 33 -8.27 14.61 7.93
N LYS A 34 -7.20 14.11 7.31
CA LYS A 34 -6.73 12.72 7.43
C LYS A 34 -5.26 12.69 7.82
N THR A 35 -4.91 11.73 8.64
CA THR A 35 -3.55 11.40 9.05
C THR A 35 -3.28 9.96 8.65
N SER A 36 -2.25 9.72 7.84
CA SER A 36 -1.86 8.37 7.39
C SER A 36 -0.34 8.28 7.30
N GLY A 37 0.22 7.18 7.78
CA GLY A 37 1.61 6.80 7.51
C GLY A 37 1.72 5.84 6.33
N SER A 38 2.95 5.43 5.98
CA SER A 38 3.18 4.32 5.06
C SER A 38 2.65 3.01 5.64
N LEU A 39 2.08 2.14 4.80
CA LEU A 39 1.55 0.83 5.21
C LEU A 39 2.34 -0.28 4.52
N LEU A 40 2.80 -1.25 5.31
CA LEU A 40 3.30 -2.52 4.81
C LEU A 40 2.15 -3.51 4.79
N ILE A 41 1.69 -3.88 3.60
CA ILE A 41 0.69 -4.94 3.38
C ILE A 41 1.43 -6.16 2.87
N ASN A 42 1.19 -7.33 3.47
CA ASN A 42 1.95 -8.55 3.18
C ASN A 42 1.92 -8.93 1.69
N ARG A 43 0.79 -9.45 1.20
CA ARG A 43 0.66 -9.96 -0.16
C ARG A 43 -0.53 -9.31 -0.86
N MET A 44 -0.28 -8.78 -2.05
CA MET A 44 -1.31 -8.24 -2.93
C MET A 44 -1.20 -8.85 -4.33
N MET A 45 -2.30 -8.86 -5.07
CA MET A 45 -2.28 -9.24 -6.48
C MET A 45 -1.80 -8.05 -7.31
N ILE A 46 -0.70 -8.27 -8.04
CA ILE A 46 -0.11 -7.29 -8.95
C ILE A 46 -0.28 -7.85 -10.36
N ALA A 47 -1.02 -7.13 -11.21
CA ALA A 47 -1.11 -7.40 -12.63
C ALA A 47 -0.24 -6.39 -13.39
N GLY A 48 0.52 -6.86 -14.38
CA GLY A 48 1.17 -6.01 -15.37
C GLY A 48 0.45 -6.14 -16.71
N CYS A 49 0.64 -5.15 -17.57
CA CYS A 49 0.28 -5.22 -18.99
C CYS A 49 1.13 -6.24 -19.75
#